data_AF-A0A4Y2SEZ6-F1
#
_entry.id   AF-A0A4Y2SEZ6-F1
#
_cell.length_a   1.000
_cell.length_b   1.000
_cell.length_c   1.000
_cell.angle_alpha   90.00
_cell.angle_beta   90.00
_cell.angle_gamma   90.00
#
_symmetry.space_group_name_H-M   'P 1'
#
loop_
_entity.id
_entity.type
_entity.pdbx_description
1 polymer ?
#
loop_
_entity_poly.entity_id
_entity_poly.type
_entity_poly.pdbx_seq_one_letter_code
_entity_poly.pdbx_strand_id
1 'polypeptide(L)'
;MTKSRYFTNGPKHVFQAIQTSRYLSDELLQDVDPVMQRNVFFAPSENVLLAMLIDERKHIRELGYRRILKARQIVPNKKTVRNFVPPKINFQASDYIEIINWNSCVVYSLPMLQDLSEDDLNYSSILTLRPSK
;
A
#
# COMPACT_ATOMS: atom_id res chain seq x y z
N MET A 1 21.47 -4.05 4.95
CA MET A 1 20.20 -4.81 4.87
C MET A 1 19.85 -5.01 3.40
N THR A 2 19.94 -6.25 2.92
CA THR A 2 19.45 -6.68 1.61
C THR A 2 17.94 -6.40 1.53
N LYS A 3 17.53 -5.54 0.58
CA LYS A 3 16.13 -5.12 0.44
C LYS A 3 15.32 -6.30 -0.14
N SER A 4 14.61 -6.97 0.74
CA SER A 4 13.70 -8.06 0.41
C SER A 4 12.59 -7.53 -0.50
N ARG A 5 12.45 -8.13 -1.70
CA ARG A 5 11.34 -7.88 -2.66
C ARG A 5 9.97 -8.24 -2.10
N TYR A 6 9.89 -8.79 -0.88
CA TYR A 6 8.68 -9.38 -0.33
C TYR A 6 7.75 -8.36 0.35
N PHE A 7 8.22 -7.15 0.68
CA PHE A 7 7.38 -6.14 1.37
C PHE A 7 6.36 -5.43 0.46
N THR A 8 6.57 -5.43 -0.85
CA THR A 8 5.73 -4.69 -1.83
C THR A 8 4.59 -5.53 -2.42
N ASN A 9 4.59 -6.85 -2.21
CA ASN A 9 3.55 -7.73 -2.74
C ASN A 9 2.38 -7.96 -1.79
N GLY A 10 2.49 -7.53 -0.52
CA GLY A 10 1.44 -7.70 0.49
C GLY A 10 0.04 -7.28 0.01
N PRO A 11 -0.13 -6.05 -0.54
CA PRO A 11 -1.40 -5.60 -1.10
C PRO A 11 -1.93 -6.48 -2.24
N LYS A 12 -1.05 -6.99 -3.10
CA LYS A 12 -1.44 -7.87 -4.21
C LYS A 12 -1.93 -9.23 -3.71
N HIS A 13 -1.34 -9.78 -2.66
CA HIS A 13 -1.81 -11.02 -2.05
C HIS A 13 -3.16 -10.83 -1.33
N VAL A 14 -3.36 -9.71 -0.64
CA VAL A 14 -4.67 -9.36 -0.06
C VAL A 14 -5.72 -9.24 -1.16
N PHE A 15 -5.38 -8.58 -2.28
CA PHE A 15 -6.27 -8.50 -3.43
C PHE A 15 -6.62 -9.87 -4.00
N GLN A 16 -5.64 -10.76 -4.16
CA GLN A 16 -5.86 -12.12 -4.63
C GLN A 16 -6.77 -12.91 -3.69
N ALA A 17 -6.63 -12.74 -2.37
CA ALA A 17 -7.53 -13.35 -1.39
C ALA A 17 -8.97 -12.83 -1.57
N ILE A 18 -9.15 -11.51 -1.74
CA ILE A 18 -10.46 -10.90 -2.04
C ILE A 18 -11.04 -11.44 -3.35
N GLN A 19 -10.23 -11.55 -4.41
CA GLN A 19 -10.70 -12.11 -5.68
C GLN A 19 -11.13 -13.57 -5.55
N THR A 20 -10.44 -14.34 -4.71
CA THR A 20 -10.74 -15.75 -4.50
C THR A 20 -11.98 -15.94 -3.62
N SER A 21 -12.20 -15.07 -2.64
CA SER A 21 -13.40 -15.12 -1.79
C SER A 21 -14.68 -14.87 -2.57
N ARG A 22 -14.64 -14.16 -3.71
CA ARG A 22 -15.81 -13.91 -4.58
C ARG A 22 -16.49 -15.16 -5.13
N TYR A 23 -15.82 -16.31 -5.11
CA TYR A 23 -16.41 -17.58 -5.53
C TYR A 23 -17.16 -18.31 -4.39
N LEU A 24 -17.10 -17.78 -3.16
CA LEU A 24 -17.83 -18.31 -2.02
C LEU A 24 -19.30 -17.88 -2.07
N SER A 25 -20.16 -18.63 -1.38
CA SER A 25 -21.56 -18.24 -1.17
C SER A 25 -21.64 -17.02 -0.25
N ASP A 26 -22.74 -16.27 -0.34
CA ASP A 26 -22.99 -15.11 0.52
C ASP A 26 -22.96 -15.48 2.03
N GLU A 27 -23.39 -16.69 2.38
CA GLU A 27 -23.31 -17.22 3.76
C GLU A 27 -21.86 -17.34 4.23
N LEU A 28 -20.96 -17.88 3.41
CA LEU A 28 -19.55 -18.01 3.77
C LEU A 28 -18.83 -16.66 3.76
N LEU A 29 -19.22 -15.74 2.88
CA LEU A 29 -18.67 -14.39 2.85
C LEU A 29 -18.95 -13.61 4.14
N GLN A 30 -20.09 -13.84 4.79
CA GLN A 30 -20.40 -13.23 6.09
C GLN A 30 -19.40 -13.58 7.19
N ASP A 31 -18.75 -14.75 7.11
CA ASP A 31 -17.71 -15.18 8.04
C ASP A 31 -16.30 -14.76 7.59
N VAL A 32 -16.02 -14.88 6.28
CA VAL A 32 -14.68 -14.65 5.72
C VAL A 32 -14.33 -13.17 5.66
N ASP A 33 -15.25 -12.31 5.26
CA ASP A 33 -14.98 -10.88 5.09
C ASP A 33 -14.56 -10.21 6.41
N PRO A 34 -15.24 -10.42 7.57
CA PRO A 34 -14.78 -9.89 8.85
C PRO A 34 -13.39 -10.38 9.24
N VAL A 35 -13.07 -11.65 8.97
CA VAL A 35 -11.75 -12.24 9.26
C VAL A 35 -10.68 -11.57 8.40
N MET A 36 -10.93 -11.40 7.11
CA MET A 36 -10.02 -10.69 6.20
C MET A 36 -9.85 -9.22 6.61
N GLN A 37 -10.94 -8.53 6.97
CA GLN A 37 -10.93 -7.15 7.44
C GLN A 37 -10.06 -6.96 8.70
N ARG A 38 -10.09 -7.94 9.62
CA ARG A 38 -9.25 -7.93 10.82
C ARG A 38 -7.78 -8.25 10.52
N ASN A 39 -7.51 -9.04 9.48
CA ASN A 39 -6.19 -9.56 9.13
C ASN A 39 -5.46 -8.76 8.04
N VAL A 40 -5.94 -7.57 7.68
CA VAL A 40 -5.34 -6.71 6.63
C VAL A 40 -4.05 -5.99 7.04
N PHE A 41 -3.25 -6.65 7.86
CA PHE A 41 -1.93 -6.17 8.25
C PHE A 41 -0.97 -6.04 7.04
N PHE A 42 -1.25 -6.75 5.96
CA PHE A 42 -0.42 -6.75 4.75
C PHE A 42 -0.71 -5.61 3.77
N ALA A 43 -1.83 -4.89 3.93
CA ALA A 43 -2.19 -3.78 3.05
C ALA A 43 -2.42 -2.43 3.79
N PRO A 44 -1.54 -1.99 4.71
CA PRO A 44 -1.55 -0.61 5.16
C PRO A 44 -1.30 0.33 3.98
N SER A 45 -1.75 1.58 4.11
CA SER A 45 -1.54 2.63 3.09
C SER A 45 -0.08 2.74 2.65
N GLU A 46 0.86 2.60 3.57
CA GLU A 46 2.30 2.56 3.30
C GLU A 46 2.69 1.42 2.33
N ASN A 47 2.27 0.19 2.58
CA ASN A 47 2.60 -0.94 1.69
C ASN A 47 1.91 -0.81 0.33
N VAL A 48 0.68 -0.29 0.30
CA VAL A 48 -0.03 -0.03 -0.97
C VAL A 48 0.71 1.02 -1.80
N LEU A 49 1.21 2.10 -1.18
CA LEU A 49 2.01 3.11 -1.87
C LEU A 49 3.34 2.57 -2.37
N LEU A 50 4.02 1.74 -1.58
CA LEU A 50 5.26 1.07 -2.00
C LEU A 50 5.01 0.14 -3.20
N ALA A 51 3.91 -0.61 -3.19
CA ALA A 51 3.50 -1.45 -4.30
C ALA A 51 3.23 -0.64 -5.57
N MET A 52 2.55 0.51 -5.43
CA MET A 52 2.27 1.43 -6.55
C MET A 52 3.54 1.98 -7.17
N LEU A 53 4.54 2.35 -6.37
CA LEU A 53 5.80 2.92 -6.86
C LEU A 53 6.62 1.96 -7.73
N ILE A 54 6.53 0.66 -7.46
CA ILE A 54 7.22 -0.38 -8.23
C ILE A 54 6.31 -1.07 -9.25
N ASP A 55 5.08 -0.60 -9.43
CA ASP A 55 4.14 -1.19 -10.37
C ASP A 55 4.66 -1.04 -11.81
N GLU A 56 4.42 -2.02 -12.68
CA GLU A 56 4.84 -1.97 -14.07
C GLU A 56 4.04 -0.92 -14.86
N ARG A 57 2.82 -0.62 -14.42
CA ARG A 57 1.91 0.33 -15.07
C ARG A 57 2.26 1.76 -14.68
N LYS A 58 2.66 2.56 -15.67
CA LYS A 58 3.11 3.96 -15.49
C LYS A 58 2.10 4.83 -14.74
N HIS A 59 0.82 4.76 -15.10
CA HIS A 59 -0.23 5.57 -14.48
C HIS A 59 -0.42 5.27 -12.99
N ILE A 60 -0.15 4.03 -12.55
CA ILE A 60 -0.22 3.66 -11.13
C ILE A 60 1.00 4.17 -10.36
N ARG A 61 2.19 4.10 -10.96
CA ARG A 61 3.39 4.72 -10.36
C ARG A 61 3.19 6.22 -10.13
N GLU A 62 2.67 6.92 -11.14
CA GLU A 62 2.37 8.36 -11.04
C GLU A 62 1.32 8.65 -9.95
N LEU A 63 0.29 7.80 -9.82
CA LEU A 63 -0.71 7.92 -8.77
C LEU A 63 -0.09 7.71 -7.37
N GLY A 64 0.76 6.69 -7.20
CA GLY A 64 1.48 6.41 -5.97
C GLY A 64 2.38 7.60 -5.56
N TYR A 65 3.13 8.13 -6.52
CA TYR A 65 3.98 9.30 -6.34
C TYR A 65 3.19 10.52 -5.84
N ARG A 66 2.09 10.89 -6.52
CA ARG A 66 1.24 12.03 -6.12
C ARG A 66 0.69 11.87 -4.71
N ARG A 67 0.29 10.66 -4.32
CA ARG A 67 -0.22 10.37 -2.97
C ARG A 67 0.87 10.51 -1.90
N ILE A 68 2.10 10.10 -2.19
CA ILE A 68 3.23 10.28 -1.28
C ILE A 68 3.55 11.76 -1.06
N LEU A 69 3.59 12.56 -2.13
CA LEU A 69 3.80 14.01 -2.01
C LEU A 69 2.71 14.65 -1.14
N LYS A 70 1.45 14.29 -1.35
CA LYS A 70 0.34 14.77 -0.51
C LYS A 70 0.50 14.35 0.96
N ALA A 71 0.92 13.11 1.22
CA ALA A 71 1.14 12.62 2.58
C ALA A 71 2.28 13.36 3.32
N ARG A 72 3.36 13.72 2.60
CA ARG A 72 4.45 14.55 3.14
C ARG A 72 3.97 15.94 3.56
N GLN A 73 3.03 16.54 2.85
CA GLN A 73 2.47 17.85 3.17
C GLN A 73 1.55 17.83 4.40
N ILE A 74 0.80 16.75 4.59
CA ILE A 74 -0.21 16.63 5.67
C ILE A 74 0.43 16.39 7.04
N VAL A 75 1.54 15.64 7.10
CA VAL A 75 2.19 15.27 8.37
C VAL A 75 3.49 16.05 8.51
N PRO A 76 3.48 17.25 9.12
CA PRO A 76 4.71 18.00 9.35
C PRO A 76 5.55 17.29 10.40
N ASN A 77 6.66 16.67 9.99
CA ASN A 77 7.92 16.36 10.70
C ASN A 77 7.92 15.98 12.20
N LYS A 78 6.78 15.64 12.80
CA LYS A 78 6.70 15.27 14.22
C LYS A 78 6.89 13.77 14.32
N LYS A 79 7.90 13.36 15.09
CA LYS A 79 8.17 11.97 15.51
C LYS A 79 7.07 11.49 16.46
N THR A 80 5.84 11.40 15.98
CA THR A 80 4.71 10.84 16.74
C THR A 80 4.64 9.34 16.47
N VAL A 81 4.40 8.57 17.53
CA VAL A 81 4.06 7.14 17.42
C VAL A 81 2.83 7.01 16.52
N ARG A 82 2.91 6.15 15.51
CA ARG A 82 1.79 5.89 14.59
C ARG A 82 0.90 4.84 15.21
N ASN A 83 -0.38 5.17 15.37
CA ASN A 83 -1.37 4.16 15.71
C ASN A 83 -1.69 3.35 14.45
N PHE A 84 -1.45 2.04 14.50
CA PHE A 84 -1.90 1.16 13.43
C PHE A 84 -3.42 1.00 13.54
N VAL A 85 -4.14 1.56 12.56
CA VAL A 85 -5.57 1.36 12.40
C VAL A 85 -5.77 0.52 11.14
N PRO A 86 -6.35 -0.69 11.25
CA PRO A 86 -6.65 -1.50 10.07
C PRO A 86 -7.51 -0.68 9.08
N PRO A 87 -7.07 -0.51 7.82
CA PRO A 87 -7.85 0.20 6.83
C PRO A 87 -9.14 -0.56 6.51
N LYS A 88 -10.23 0.18 6.27
CA LYS A 88 -11.46 -0.41 5.73
C LYS A 88 -11.20 -0.92 4.31
N ILE A 89 -11.42 -2.21 4.10
CA ILE A 89 -11.22 -2.91 2.83
C ILE A 89 -12.44 -2.74 1.94
N ASN A 90 -12.18 -2.54 0.65
CA ASN A 90 -13.16 -2.66 -0.41
C ASN A 90 -13.12 -4.08 -1.01
N PHE A 91 -14.04 -4.95 -0.60
CA PHE A 91 -14.16 -6.31 -1.13
C PHE A 91 -14.57 -6.34 -2.61
N GLN A 92 -15.13 -5.24 -3.12
CA GLN A 92 -15.54 -5.05 -4.51
C GLN A 92 -14.45 -4.39 -5.37
N ALA A 93 -13.23 -4.23 -4.86
CA ALA A 93 -12.12 -3.62 -5.59
C ALA A 93 -11.86 -4.30 -6.94
N SER A 94 -11.68 -3.54 -8.01
CA SER A 94 -11.32 -4.11 -9.32
C SER A 94 -9.80 -4.33 -9.46
N ASP A 95 -9.03 -3.64 -8.64
CA ASP A 95 -7.57 -3.64 -8.63
C ASP A 95 -7.05 -3.49 -7.19
N TYR A 96 -5.82 -3.96 -6.94
CA TYR A 96 -5.19 -3.86 -5.63
C TYR A 96 -5.04 -2.39 -5.14
N ILE A 97 -5.02 -1.43 -6.07
CA ILE A 97 -4.95 0.00 -5.76
C ILE A 97 -6.21 0.55 -5.08
N GLU A 98 -7.33 -0.18 -5.19
CA GLU A 98 -8.66 0.21 -4.71
C GLU A 98 -9.06 -0.54 -3.43
N ILE A 99 -8.22 -1.46 -2.93
CA ILE A 99 -8.52 -2.27 -1.74
C ILE A 99 -8.74 -1.39 -0.52
N ILE A 100 -7.97 -0.30 -0.40
CA ILE A 100 -8.10 0.62 0.73
C ILE A 100 -8.93 1.84 0.34
N ASN A 101 -9.84 2.24 1.22
CA ASN A 101 -10.54 3.50 1.06
C ASN A 101 -9.60 4.67 1.39
N TRP A 102 -9.06 5.31 0.36
CA TRP A 102 -8.15 6.46 0.48
C TRP A 102 -8.76 7.70 1.13
N ASN A 103 -10.09 7.83 1.16
CA ASN A 103 -10.76 8.97 1.78
C ASN A 103 -10.86 8.83 3.31
N SER A 104 -10.90 7.60 3.82
CA SER A 104 -10.99 7.31 5.26
C SER A 104 -9.67 6.82 5.86
N CYS A 105 -8.71 6.42 5.03
CA CYS A 105 -7.43 5.90 5.49
C CYS A 105 -6.47 7.04 5.85
N VAL A 106 -5.86 6.97 7.03
CA VAL A 106 -4.77 7.86 7.40
C VAL A 106 -3.52 7.44 6.61
N VAL A 107 -3.01 8.36 5.79
CA VAL A 107 -1.77 8.17 5.05
C VAL A 107 -0.67 8.91 5.78
N TYR A 108 0.21 8.16 6.43
CA TYR A 108 1.39 8.72 7.05
C TYR A 108 2.49 8.94 6.01
N SER A 109 3.30 9.98 6.19
CA SER A 109 4.54 10.14 5.41
C SER A 109 5.41 8.88 5.58
N LEU A 110 5.92 8.28 4.51
CA LEU A 110 6.73 7.06 4.64
C LEU A 110 8.13 7.42 5.17
N PRO A 111 8.58 6.95 6.36
CA PRO A 111 9.90 7.30 6.90
C PRO A 111 11.01 6.93 5.92
N MET A 112 10.86 5.78 5.26
CA MET A 112 11.81 5.29 4.26
C MET A 112 11.90 6.17 3.02
N LEU A 113 10.88 6.98 2.76
CA LEU A 113 10.86 7.90 1.65
C LEU A 113 11.03 9.35 2.12
N GLN A 114 11.07 9.66 3.41
CA GLN A 114 11.01 11.04 3.89
C GLN A 114 12.19 11.89 3.40
N ASP A 115 13.38 11.28 3.33
CA ASP A 115 14.63 11.95 2.97
C ASP A 115 14.92 11.92 1.45
N LEU A 116 14.07 11.23 0.66
CA LEU A 116 14.26 11.16 -0.80
C LEU A 116 13.77 12.44 -1.47
N SER A 117 14.55 12.98 -2.41
CA SER A 117 14.13 14.11 -3.22
C SER A 117 12.91 13.75 -4.08
N GLU A 118 12.18 14.76 -4.53
CA GLU A 118 11.05 14.54 -5.44
C GLU A 118 11.49 13.92 -6.77
N ASP A 119 12.71 14.23 -7.22
CA ASP A 119 13.31 13.68 -8.43
C ASP A 119 13.70 12.20 -8.27
N ASP A 120 14.23 11.82 -7.09
CA ASP A 120 14.58 10.43 -6.76
C ASP A 120 13.34 9.51 -6.70
N LEU A 121 12.19 10.09 -6.35
CA LEU A 121 10.90 9.40 -6.36
C LEU A 121 10.29 9.31 -7.78
N ASN A 122 10.58 10.28 -8.65
CA ASN A 122 9.98 10.41 -9.99
C ASN A 122 10.68 9.54 -11.04
N TYR A 123 11.98 9.24 -10.88
CA TYR A 123 12.76 8.48 -11.87
C TYR A 123 13.61 7.36 -11.27
N SER A 124 13.32 6.12 -11.68
CA SER A 124 14.23 4.96 -11.75
C SER A 124 14.98 4.48 -10.49
N SER A 125 15.05 5.25 -9.40
CA SER A 125 15.93 4.97 -8.27
C SER A 125 15.42 3.88 -7.32
N ILE A 126 14.12 3.57 -7.36
CA ILE A 126 13.57 2.48 -6.54
C ILE A 126 13.96 1.12 -7.14
N LEU A 127 14.11 1.03 -8.46
CA LEU A 127 14.60 -0.16 -9.17
C LEU A 127 16.13 -0.31 -9.10
N THR A 128 16.88 0.76 -8.81
CA THR A 128 18.35 0.74 -8.69
C THR A 128 18.87 0.68 -7.25
N LEU A 129 18.01 0.41 -6.27
CA LEU A 129 18.43 -0.12 -4.97
C LEU A 129 18.94 -1.57 -5.10
N ARG A 130 19.92 -1.77 -6.00
CA ARG A 130 20.73 -2.98 -6.04
C ARG A 130 21.48 -3.08 -4.72
N PRO A 131 21.59 -4.28 -4.12
CA PRO A 131 22.63 -4.49 -3.14
C PRO A 131 23.97 -4.32 -3.87
N SER A 132 24.82 -3.44 -3.36
CA SER A 132 26.26 -3.50 -3.63
C SER A 132 26.72 -4.93 -3.39
N LYS A 133 27.45 -5.51 -4.34
CA LYS A 133 28.17 -6.77 -4.13
C LYS A 133 29.10 -6.66 -2.94
#